data_AF-A0A8J8H2Q4-F1
#
_entry.id   AF-A0A8J8H2Q4-F1
#
_cell.length_a   1.000
_cell.length_b   1.000
_cell.length_c   1.000
_cell.angle_alpha   90.00
_cell.angle_beta   90.00
_cell.angle_gamma   90.00
#
_symmetry.space_group_name_H-M   'P 1'
#
loop_
_entity.id
_entity.type
_entity.pdbx_description
1 polymer ?
#
loop_
_entity_poly.entity_id
_entity_poly.type
_entity_poly.pdbx_seq_one_letter_code
_entity_poly.pdbx_strand_id
1 'polypeptide(L)'
;MNQELRIKNSELKTNGKSYLTGGFTLIEIIVAVGVFAIVMTVSLAAFLNLIDMQWKTESFRKVNGNLNYAMEAITRDIRAGNGYSSCGAGCFSFTDSTGAVVIYKLETGSAGGYISRTVNSSQSMMTADDVNITGLSFDVSGTGANDSEQPLVVIRINGESGLKEKLKSKLNIQATVAQRKLDSGS
;
A
#
# COMPACT_ATOMS: atom_id res chain seq x y z
N MET A 1 50.97 10.99 80.98
CA MET A 1 50.56 9.68 80.44
C MET A 1 49.06 9.78 80.21
N ASN A 2 48.68 9.90 78.95
CA ASN A 2 47.46 10.60 78.50
C ASN A 2 46.16 9.83 78.69
N GLN A 3 45.10 10.63 78.82
CA GLN A 3 43.71 10.33 79.14
C GLN A 3 43.00 9.44 78.13
N GLU A 4 41.97 8.74 78.64
CA GLU A 4 40.99 7.97 77.90
C GLU A 4 40.33 8.77 76.77
N LEU A 5 40.21 8.13 75.60
CA LEU A 5 39.25 8.52 74.57
C LEU A 5 38.25 7.37 74.38
N ARG A 6 37.19 7.39 75.17
CA ARG A 6 35.97 6.61 74.91
C ARG A 6 35.29 7.19 73.67
N ILE A 7 35.42 6.51 72.54
CA ILE A 7 34.62 6.80 71.35
C ILE A 7 33.18 6.39 71.67
N LYS A 8 32.31 7.38 71.87
CA LYS A 8 30.86 7.22 71.96
C LYS A 8 30.36 6.90 70.55
N ASN A 9 30.07 5.62 70.27
CA ASN A 9 29.26 5.27 69.10
C ASN A 9 27.88 5.89 69.29
N SER A 10 27.59 6.95 68.55
CA SER A 10 26.24 7.50 68.45
C SER A 10 25.41 6.52 67.63
N GLU A 11 24.44 5.87 68.26
CA GLU A 11 23.42 5.11 67.56
C GLU A 11 22.73 6.04 66.56
N LEU A 12 22.95 5.79 65.26
CA LEU A 12 22.13 6.35 64.20
C LEU A 12 20.74 5.75 64.35
N LYS A 13 19.84 6.48 65.02
CA LYS A 13 18.41 6.16 65.03
C LYS A 13 17.90 6.26 63.60
N THR A 14 17.85 5.13 62.90
CA THR A 14 17.08 5.04 61.67
C THR A 14 15.62 5.13 62.05
N ASN A 15 14.99 6.28 61.74
CA ASN A 15 13.54 6.41 61.78
C ASN A 15 12.95 5.45 60.73
N GLY A 16 12.76 4.19 61.12
CA GLY A 16 12.04 3.20 60.32
C GLY A 16 10.60 3.70 60.15
N LYS A 17 10.30 4.30 59.00
CA LYS A 17 8.92 4.57 58.61
C LYS A 17 8.20 3.22 58.57
N SER A 18 7.23 3.03 59.46
CA SER A 18 6.37 1.86 59.47
C SER A 18 5.58 1.83 58.17
N TYR A 19 5.93 0.91 57.27
CA TYR A 19 5.11 0.63 56.10
C TYR A 19 3.82 -0.01 56.61
N LEU A 20 2.68 0.63 56.37
CA LEU A 20 1.36 0.10 56.71
C LEU A 20 1.16 -1.24 55.97
N THR A 21 1.30 -2.35 56.69
CA THR A 21 0.91 -3.69 56.21
C THR A 21 -0.60 -3.85 56.38
N GLY A 22 -1.36 -3.23 55.48
CA GLY A 22 -2.79 -3.49 55.29
C GLY A 22 -2.99 -4.58 54.24
N GLY A 23 -3.75 -5.63 54.57
CA GLY A 23 -4.17 -6.66 53.61
C GLY A 23 -5.44 -6.24 52.86
N PHE A 24 -5.67 -6.82 51.68
CA PHE A 24 -6.91 -6.61 50.93
C PHE A 24 -8.07 -7.39 51.54
N THR A 25 -9.24 -6.78 51.56
CA THR A 25 -10.49 -7.43 51.92
C THR A 25 -11.04 -8.27 50.76
N LEU A 26 -11.87 -9.26 51.08
CA LEU A 26 -12.52 -10.10 50.07
C LEU A 26 -13.36 -9.27 49.09
N ILE A 27 -14.03 -8.23 49.60
CA ILE A 27 -14.89 -7.36 48.78
C ILE A 27 -14.07 -6.50 47.81
N GLU A 28 -12.89 -6.01 48.21
CA GLU A 28 -11.99 -5.26 47.33
C GLU A 28 -11.50 -6.10 46.15
N ILE A 29 -11.18 -7.38 46.38
CA ILE A 29 -10.75 -8.29 45.31
C ILE A 29 -11.90 -8.56 44.32
N ILE A 30 -13.13 -8.72 44.80
CA ILE A 30 -14.30 -8.93 43.93
C ILE A 30 -14.55 -7.70 43.05
N VAL A 31 -14.49 -6.50 43.63
CA VAL A 31 -14.66 -5.24 42.89
C VAL A 31 -13.52 -5.04 41.89
N ALA A 32 -12.27 -5.27 42.29
CA ALA A 32 -11.10 -5.11 41.43
C ALA A 32 -11.14 -6.04 40.21
N VAL A 33 -11.45 -7.33 40.41
CA VAL A 33 -11.56 -8.31 39.31
C VAL A 33 -12.73 -7.97 38.40
N GLY A 34 -13.88 -7.54 38.94
CA GLY A 34 -15.04 -7.12 38.16
C GLY A 34 -14.71 -5.96 37.22
N VAL A 35 -14.10 -4.90 37.76
CA VAL A 35 -13.70 -3.73 36.96
C VAL A 35 -12.61 -4.09 35.94
N PHE A 36 -11.63 -4.90 36.34
CA PHE A 36 -10.56 -5.33 35.44
C PHE A 36 -11.08 -6.15 34.26
N ALA A 37 -12.01 -7.08 34.49
CA ALA A 37 -12.61 -7.88 33.42
C ALA A 37 -13.36 -7.00 32.40
N ILE A 38 -14.06 -5.96 32.85
CA ILE A 38 -14.74 -5.01 31.96
C ILE A 38 -13.72 -4.23 31.11
N VAL A 39 -12.64 -3.75 31.70
CA VAL A 39 -11.58 -3.02 30.96
C VAL A 39 -10.88 -3.92 29.94
N MET A 40 -10.58 -5.18 30.31
CA MET A 40 -9.93 -6.14 29.42
C MET A 40 -10.83 -6.53 28.24
N THR A 41 -12.15 -6.69 28.46
CA THR A 41 -13.07 -7.02 27.36
C THR A 41 -13.18 -5.88 26.34
N VAL A 42 -13.25 -4.62 26.79
CA VAL A 42 -13.23 -3.45 25.91
C VAL A 42 -11.91 -3.38 25.11
N SER A 43 -10.78 -3.61 25.78
CA SER A 43 -9.45 -3.57 25.15
C SER A 43 -9.28 -4.67 24.09
N LEU A 44 -9.77 -5.88 24.36
CA LEU A 44 -9.72 -7.00 23.42
C LEU A 44 -10.57 -6.72 22.18
N ALA A 45 -11.75 -6.13 22.34
CA ALA A 45 -12.60 -5.75 21.22
C ALA A 45 -11.89 -4.75 20.28
N ALA A 46 -11.18 -3.76 20.83
CA ALA A 46 -10.37 -2.83 20.05
C ALA A 46 -9.22 -3.54 19.32
N PHE A 47 -8.54 -4.49 20.00
CA PHE A 47 -7.41 -5.22 19.43
C PHE A 47 -7.82 -6.10 18.24
N LEU A 48 -8.96 -6.80 18.33
CA LEU A 48 -9.46 -7.63 17.22
C LEU A 48 -9.77 -6.77 15.98
N ASN A 49 -10.36 -5.60 16.16
CA ASN A 49 -10.61 -4.66 15.07
C ASN A 49 -9.29 -4.20 14.40
N LEU A 50 -8.23 -3.98 15.17
CA LEU A 50 -6.92 -3.61 14.62
C LEU A 50 -6.31 -4.72 13.76
N ILE A 51 -6.51 -6.00 14.13
CA ILE A 51 -6.04 -7.14 13.32
C ILE A 51 -6.75 -7.15 11.96
N ASP A 52 -8.07 -7.01 11.94
CA ASP A 52 -8.84 -6.97 10.68
C ASP A 52 -8.42 -5.77 9.80
N MET A 53 -8.19 -4.61 10.42
CA MET A 53 -7.67 -3.43 9.74
C MET A 53 -6.27 -3.65 9.16
N GLN A 54 -5.40 -4.38 9.86
CA GLN A 54 -4.05 -4.69 9.40
C GLN A 54 -4.09 -5.54 8.12
N TRP A 55 -4.91 -6.60 8.08
CA TRP A 55 -5.06 -7.44 6.89
C TRP A 55 -5.60 -6.68 5.69
N LYS A 56 -6.63 -5.83 5.90
CA LYS A 56 -7.16 -4.98 4.85
C LYS A 56 -6.12 -3.99 4.33
N THR A 57 -5.35 -3.39 5.24
CA THR A 57 -4.28 -2.43 4.89
C THR A 57 -3.17 -3.11 4.10
N GLU A 58 -2.79 -4.33 4.44
CA GLU A 58 -1.77 -5.08 3.72
C GLU A 58 -2.21 -5.38 2.28
N SER A 59 -3.41 -5.93 2.10
CA SER A 59 -3.97 -6.20 0.76
C SER A 59 -4.08 -4.91 -0.07
N PHE A 60 -4.57 -3.82 0.52
CA PHE A 60 -4.63 -2.52 -0.16
C PHE A 60 -3.26 -2.02 -0.59
N ARG A 61 -2.24 -2.11 0.28
CA ARG A 61 -0.86 -1.70 -0.05
C ARG A 61 -0.28 -2.50 -1.20
N LYS A 62 -0.51 -3.82 -1.24
CA LYS A 62 -0.05 -4.70 -2.34
C LYS A 62 -0.69 -4.32 -3.67
N VAL A 63 -2.00 -4.14 -3.71
CA VAL A 63 -2.71 -3.67 -4.92
C VAL A 63 -2.20 -2.32 -5.37
N ASN A 64 -2.15 -1.36 -4.45
CA ASN A 64 -1.71 -0.01 -4.75
C ASN A 64 -0.26 0.00 -5.26
N GLY A 65 0.63 -0.79 -4.68
CA GLY A 65 2.02 -0.91 -5.13
C GLY A 65 2.12 -1.47 -6.55
N ASN A 66 1.47 -2.60 -6.83
CA ASN A 66 1.46 -3.22 -8.16
C ASN A 66 0.86 -2.29 -9.22
N LEU A 67 -0.27 -1.66 -8.91
CA LEU A 67 -0.95 -0.78 -9.84
C LEU A 67 -0.19 0.52 -10.10
N ASN A 68 0.42 1.11 -9.08
CA ASN A 68 1.27 2.30 -9.26
C ASN A 68 2.51 1.97 -10.07
N TYR A 69 3.15 0.82 -9.84
CA TYR A 69 4.27 0.35 -10.66
C TYR A 69 3.86 0.19 -12.14
N ALA A 70 2.74 -0.49 -12.39
CA ALA A 70 2.23 -0.67 -13.75
C ALA A 70 1.91 0.68 -14.42
N MET A 71 1.23 1.59 -13.72
CA MET A 71 0.96 2.95 -14.22
C MET A 71 2.23 3.73 -14.51
N GLU A 72 3.21 3.72 -13.61
CA GLU A 72 4.46 4.44 -13.81
C GLU A 72 5.21 3.92 -15.03
N ALA A 73 5.30 2.60 -15.19
CA ALA A 73 5.91 1.99 -16.36
C ALA A 73 5.16 2.33 -17.66
N ILE A 74 3.83 2.21 -17.68
CA ILE A 74 2.99 2.56 -18.84
C ILE A 74 3.16 4.04 -19.22
N THR A 75 3.05 4.94 -18.23
CA THR A 75 3.17 6.38 -18.47
C THR A 75 4.56 6.75 -18.98
N ARG A 76 5.62 6.13 -18.45
CA ARG A 76 7.00 6.32 -18.90
C ARG A 76 7.18 5.90 -20.35
N ASP A 77 6.69 4.72 -20.72
CA ASP A 77 6.85 4.21 -22.08
C ASP A 77 6.03 5.04 -23.07
N ILE A 78 4.79 5.42 -22.71
CA ILE A 78 3.95 6.30 -23.55
C ILE A 78 4.66 7.62 -23.81
N ARG A 79 5.24 8.27 -22.79
CA ARG A 79 5.92 9.56 -22.96
C ARG A 79 7.06 9.50 -23.98
N ALA A 80 7.78 8.38 -24.04
CA ALA A 80 8.88 8.18 -24.98
C ALA A 80 8.43 7.65 -26.35
N GLY A 81 7.20 7.12 -26.43
CA GLY A 81 6.66 6.49 -27.62
C GLY A 81 6.06 7.46 -28.64
N ASN A 82 5.78 6.94 -29.82
CA ASN A 82 5.04 7.59 -30.90
C ASN A 82 4.12 6.59 -31.61
N GLY A 83 3.30 7.07 -32.55
CA GLY A 83 2.43 6.20 -33.34
C GLY A 83 1.37 5.48 -32.51
N TYR A 84 0.70 6.22 -31.62
CA TYR A 84 -0.30 5.68 -30.71
C TYR A 84 -1.51 5.12 -31.44
N SER A 85 -1.88 3.88 -31.13
CA SER A 85 -3.02 3.19 -31.73
C SER A 85 -3.76 2.34 -30.70
N SER A 86 -5.08 2.24 -30.86
CA SER A 86 -5.88 1.27 -30.11
C SER A 86 -5.97 -0.03 -30.91
N CYS A 87 -5.65 -1.15 -30.26
CA CYS A 87 -5.75 -2.48 -30.85
C CYS A 87 -7.00 -3.26 -30.39
N GLY A 88 -7.98 -2.57 -29.79
CA GLY A 88 -9.22 -3.15 -29.27
C GLY A 88 -9.49 -2.78 -27.82
N ALA A 89 -10.53 -3.39 -27.23
CA ALA A 89 -10.91 -3.15 -25.84
C ALA A 89 -9.78 -3.50 -24.87
N GLY A 90 -9.36 -2.53 -24.05
CA GLY A 90 -8.26 -2.70 -23.10
C GLY A 90 -6.90 -2.98 -23.75
N CYS A 91 -6.74 -2.64 -25.04
CA CYS A 91 -5.52 -2.86 -25.81
C CYS A 91 -4.99 -1.53 -26.38
N PHE A 92 -3.71 -1.26 -26.18
CA PHE A 92 -3.04 -0.07 -26.65
C PHE A 92 -1.64 -0.40 -27.17
N SER A 93 -1.28 0.12 -28.35
CA SER A 93 0.01 -0.11 -28.98
C SER A 93 0.66 1.19 -29.45
N PHE A 94 1.98 1.19 -29.47
CA PHE A 94 2.81 2.30 -29.93
C PHE A 94 4.22 1.80 -30.25
N THR A 95 5.02 2.67 -30.84
CA THR A 95 6.44 2.43 -31.11
C THR A 95 7.27 3.22 -30.11
N ASP A 96 8.23 2.56 -29.45
CA ASP A 96 9.13 3.21 -28.50
C ASP A 96 10.26 4.01 -29.20
N SER A 97 11.13 4.65 -28.42
CA SER A 97 12.26 5.42 -28.93
C SER A 97 13.33 4.58 -29.65
N THR A 98 13.29 3.26 -29.50
CA THR A 98 14.23 2.31 -30.16
C THR A 98 13.65 1.73 -31.45
N GLY A 99 12.38 2.04 -31.76
CA GLY A 99 11.67 1.47 -32.91
C GLY A 99 10.96 0.15 -32.61
N ALA A 100 10.96 -0.32 -31.36
CA ALA A 100 10.26 -1.53 -30.96
C ALA A 100 8.76 -1.26 -30.77
N VAL A 101 7.93 -2.22 -31.18
CA VAL A 101 6.48 -2.14 -30.94
C VAL A 101 6.18 -2.62 -29.52
N VAL A 102 5.57 -1.74 -28.74
CA VAL A 102 5.12 -2.00 -27.37
C VAL A 102 3.60 -2.11 -27.38
N ILE A 103 3.08 -3.16 -26.74
CA ILE A 103 1.65 -3.41 -26.62
C ILE A 103 1.32 -3.63 -25.15
N TYR A 104 0.35 -2.86 -24.65
CA TYR A 104 -0.30 -3.11 -23.37
C TYR A 104 -1.67 -3.70 -23.59
N LYS A 105 -2.00 -4.75 -22.83
CA LYS A 105 -3.30 -5.39 -22.93
C LYS A 105 -3.79 -5.92 -21.59
N LEU A 106 -5.10 -5.88 -21.39
CA LEU A 106 -5.76 -6.64 -20.33
C LEU A 106 -5.92 -8.10 -20.78
N GLU A 107 -5.24 -9.00 -20.07
CA GLU A 107 -5.32 -10.44 -20.28
C GLU A 107 -5.97 -11.11 -19.07
N THR A 108 -6.47 -12.34 -19.26
CA THR A 108 -7.04 -13.14 -18.17
C THR A 108 -6.13 -14.33 -17.88
N GLY A 109 -5.76 -14.50 -16.61
CA GLY A 109 -4.96 -15.61 -16.11
C GLY A 109 -5.76 -16.48 -15.14
N SER A 110 -5.08 -17.42 -14.50
CA SER A 110 -5.69 -18.37 -13.55
C SER A 110 -6.31 -17.69 -12.32
N ALA A 111 -5.82 -16.51 -11.94
CA ALA A 111 -6.25 -15.77 -10.76
C ALA A 111 -7.14 -14.54 -11.05
N GLY A 112 -7.43 -14.27 -12.32
CA GLY A 112 -8.21 -13.10 -12.75
C GLY A 112 -7.52 -12.30 -13.87
N GLY A 113 -7.97 -11.06 -14.06
CA GLY A 113 -7.39 -10.15 -15.05
C GLY A 113 -6.03 -9.61 -14.61
N TYR A 114 -5.11 -9.43 -15.55
CA TYR A 114 -3.80 -8.84 -15.32
C TYR A 114 -3.36 -7.97 -16.51
N ILE A 115 -2.42 -7.06 -16.29
CA ILE A 115 -1.87 -6.22 -17.35
C ILE A 115 -0.64 -6.92 -17.93
N SER A 116 -0.65 -7.16 -19.24
CA SER A 116 0.49 -7.65 -19.99
C SER A 116 1.19 -6.51 -20.72
N ARG A 117 2.51 -6.60 -20.81
CA ARG A 117 3.37 -5.76 -21.64
C ARG A 117 4.13 -6.65 -22.60
N THR A 118 3.93 -6.42 -23.89
CA THR A 118 4.62 -7.14 -24.96
C THR A 118 5.55 -6.20 -25.70
N VAL A 119 6.82 -6.58 -25.84
CA VAL A 119 7.82 -5.86 -26.63
C VAL A 119 8.46 -6.82 -27.60
N ASN A 120 8.39 -6.52 -28.90
CA ASN A 120 8.92 -7.39 -29.97
C ASN A 120 8.53 -8.87 -29.77
N SER A 121 7.25 -9.11 -29.50
CA SER A 121 6.65 -10.44 -29.26
C SER A 121 7.04 -11.12 -27.94
N SER A 122 7.86 -10.51 -27.09
CA SER A 122 8.16 -11.00 -25.74
C SER A 122 7.15 -10.41 -24.75
N GLN A 123 6.27 -11.24 -24.22
CA GLN A 123 5.25 -10.84 -23.26
C GLN A 123 5.74 -11.00 -21.82
N SER A 124 5.42 -10.00 -20.99
CA SER A 124 5.69 -9.98 -19.56
C SER A 124 4.45 -9.55 -18.79
N MET A 125 4.25 -10.11 -17.60
CA MET A 125 3.19 -9.70 -16.69
C MET A 125 3.67 -8.48 -15.89
N MET A 126 2.86 -7.44 -15.81
CA MET A 126 3.20 -6.22 -15.07
C MET A 126 2.62 -6.19 -13.65
N THR A 127 1.53 -6.92 -13.43
CA THR A 127 0.82 -6.99 -12.16
C THR A 127 0.97 -8.38 -11.58
N ALA A 128 1.10 -8.49 -10.25
CA ALA A 128 1.15 -9.76 -9.56
C ALA A 128 -0.16 -10.56 -9.66
N ASP A 129 -0.06 -11.90 -9.52
CA ASP A 129 -1.19 -12.84 -9.61
C ASP A 129 -2.26 -12.62 -8.53
N ASP A 130 -1.94 -11.96 -7.41
CA ASP A 130 -2.85 -11.68 -6.30
C ASP A 130 -3.66 -10.37 -6.48
N VAL A 131 -3.50 -9.70 -7.61
CA VAL A 131 -4.22 -8.49 -8.01
C VAL A 131 -5.10 -8.80 -9.22
N ASN A 132 -6.42 -8.67 -9.05
CA ASN A 132 -7.37 -8.86 -10.13
C ASN A 132 -7.69 -7.53 -10.82
N ILE A 133 -7.31 -7.40 -12.09
CA ILE A 133 -7.61 -6.22 -12.92
C ILE A 133 -8.97 -6.41 -13.56
N THR A 134 -9.92 -5.55 -13.19
CA THR A 134 -11.31 -5.61 -13.66
C THR A 134 -11.56 -4.74 -14.89
N GLY A 135 -10.69 -3.74 -15.12
CA GLY A 135 -10.83 -2.83 -16.24
C GLY A 135 -9.52 -2.14 -16.59
N LEU A 136 -9.27 -2.01 -17.89
CA LEU A 136 -8.17 -1.24 -18.45
C LEU A 136 -8.72 -0.52 -19.68
N SER A 137 -8.52 0.79 -19.77
CA SER A 137 -8.88 1.56 -20.95
C SER A 137 -7.85 2.64 -21.26
N PHE A 138 -7.66 2.89 -22.55
CA PHE A 138 -6.77 3.90 -23.09
C PHE A 138 -7.58 4.74 -24.07
N ASP A 139 -7.80 6.02 -23.74
CA ASP A 139 -8.38 6.97 -24.67
C ASP A 139 -7.26 7.81 -25.27
N VAL A 140 -7.15 7.77 -26.60
CA VAL A 140 -6.12 8.50 -27.35
C VAL A 140 -6.77 9.67 -28.05
N SER A 141 -6.13 10.83 -27.98
CA SER A 141 -6.57 12.08 -28.63
C SER A 141 -5.36 12.83 -29.21
N GLY A 142 -5.60 13.70 -30.19
CA GLY A 142 -4.54 14.49 -30.85
C GLY A 142 -3.57 13.63 -31.67
N THR A 143 -4.05 12.58 -32.35
CA THR A 143 -3.26 11.69 -33.22
C THR A 143 -3.68 11.78 -34.70
N GLY A 144 -4.47 12.78 -35.06
CA GLY A 144 -4.94 12.99 -36.42
C GLY A 144 -3.80 13.39 -37.35
N ALA A 145 -3.75 12.78 -38.55
CA ALA A 145 -2.82 13.21 -39.58
C ALA A 145 -3.12 14.68 -39.94
N ASN A 146 -2.14 15.56 -39.71
CA ASN A 146 -2.20 17.03 -39.89
C ASN A 146 -2.86 17.83 -38.75
N ASP A 147 -3.12 17.24 -37.58
CA ASP A 147 -3.30 18.07 -36.39
C ASP A 147 -1.93 18.58 -35.90
N SER A 148 -1.88 19.82 -35.43
CA SER A 148 -0.70 20.34 -34.71
C SER A 148 -0.86 20.12 -33.21
N GLU A 149 -1.68 19.13 -32.83
CA GLU A 149 -2.00 18.82 -31.45
C GLU A 149 -0.97 17.85 -30.90
N GLN A 150 -0.73 17.96 -29.59
CA GLN A 150 0.16 17.04 -28.91
C GLN A 150 -0.62 15.77 -28.57
N PRO A 151 -0.17 14.58 -28.98
CA PRO A 151 -0.88 13.35 -28.66
C PRO A 151 -1.01 13.17 -27.15
N LEU A 152 -2.23 12.87 -26.71
CA LEU A 152 -2.62 12.73 -25.32
C LEU A 152 -3.31 11.39 -25.11
N VAL A 153 -2.86 10.64 -24.11
CA VAL A 153 -3.43 9.35 -23.73
C VAL A 153 -3.97 9.43 -22.29
N VAL A 154 -5.24 9.14 -22.12
CA VAL A 154 -5.88 8.97 -20.81
C VAL A 154 -5.95 7.48 -20.51
N ILE A 155 -5.31 7.08 -19.42
CA ILE A 155 -5.24 5.70 -18.95
C ILE A 155 -6.18 5.56 -17.76
N ARG A 156 -7.04 4.54 -17.75
CA ARG A 156 -7.83 4.17 -16.57
C ARG A 156 -7.62 2.70 -16.25
N ILE A 157 -7.34 2.41 -14.99
CA ILE A 157 -7.18 1.05 -14.47
C ILE A 157 -8.12 0.86 -13.29
N ASN A 158 -8.88 -0.23 -13.33
CA ASN A 158 -9.73 -0.71 -12.25
C ASN A 158 -9.18 -2.05 -11.77
N GLY A 159 -8.98 -2.17 -10.47
CA GLY A 159 -8.47 -3.41 -9.87
C GLY A 159 -9.06 -3.67 -8.50
N GLU A 160 -9.03 -4.95 -8.11
CA GLU A 160 -9.45 -5.41 -6.80
C GLU A 160 -8.52 -6.49 -6.24
N SER A 161 -8.45 -6.61 -4.91
CA SER A 161 -7.80 -7.74 -4.22
C SER A 161 -8.50 -8.07 -2.92
N GLY A 162 -8.38 -9.32 -2.50
CA GLY A 162 -8.98 -9.88 -1.30
C GLY A 162 -9.90 -11.06 -1.62
N LEU A 163 -9.71 -12.17 -0.90
CA LEU A 163 -10.43 -13.44 -1.12
C LEU A 163 -11.88 -13.43 -0.61
N LYS A 164 -12.19 -12.57 0.38
CA LYS A 164 -13.53 -12.45 0.97
C LYS A 164 -14.14 -11.12 0.59
N GLU A 165 -15.41 -11.13 0.19
CA GLU A 165 -16.14 -9.92 -0.24
C GLU A 165 -16.04 -8.75 0.77
N LYS A 166 -16.11 -9.06 2.07
CA LYS A 166 -15.97 -8.06 3.16
C LYS A 166 -14.55 -7.47 3.31
N LEU A 167 -13.55 -8.15 2.76
CA LEU A 167 -12.14 -7.76 2.81
C LEU A 167 -11.62 -7.30 1.43
N LYS A 168 -12.48 -7.22 0.42
CA LYS A 168 -12.09 -6.73 -0.90
C LYS A 168 -11.70 -5.25 -0.82
N SER A 169 -10.52 -4.96 -1.33
CA SER A 169 -10.04 -3.61 -1.59
C SER A 169 -10.21 -3.32 -3.08
N LYS A 170 -10.94 -2.26 -3.42
CA LYS A 170 -11.14 -1.80 -4.80
C LYS A 170 -10.29 -0.55 -5.03
N LEU A 171 -9.61 -0.47 -6.16
CA LEU A 171 -8.83 0.68 -6.57
C LEU A 171 -9.17 1.07 -8.00
N ASN A 172 -9.37 2.36 -8.21
CA ASN A 172 -9.53 2.98 -9.52
C ASN A 172 -8.47 4.07 -9.64
N ILE A 173 -7.60 3.95 -10.63
CA ILE A 173 -6.56 4.95 -10.89
C ILE A 173 -6.66 5.43 -12.33
N GLN A 174 -6.36 6.70 -12.51
CA GLN A 174 -6.38 7.36 -13.80
C GLN A 174 -5.16 8.26 -13.92
N ALA A 175 -4.53 8.25 -15.09
CA ALA A 175 -3.51 9.22 -15.43
C ALA A 175 -3.73 9.73 -16.85
N THR A 176 -3.23 10.92 -17.11
CA THR A 176 -3.24 11.55 -18.43
C THR A 176 -1.80 11.83 -18.82
N VAL A 177 -1.41 11.41 -20.02
CA VAL A 177 -0.01 11.40 -20.47
C VAL A 177 0.06 12.03 -21.85
N ALA A 178 0.87 13.08 -21.98
CA ALA A 178 1.19 13.69 -23.26
C ALA A 178 2.50 13.11 -23.82
N GLN A 179 2.58 12.96 -25.13
CA GLN A 179 3.81 12.56 -25.81
C GLN A 179 4.93 13.56 -25.55
N ARG A 180 6.17 13.11 -25.31
CA ARG A 180 7.32 14.02 -25.33
C ARG A 180 7.71 14.28 -26.79
N LYS A 181 7.57 15.53 -27.25
CA LYS A 181 8.12 15.96 -28.53
C LYS A 181 9.65 15.83 -28.46
N LEU A 182 10.23 14.99 -29.31
CA LEU A 182 11.68 14.96 -29.53
C LEU A 182 12.02 16.23 -30.31
N ASP A 183 12.79 17.13 -29.70
CA ASP A 183 13.42 18.23 -30.39
C ASP A 183 14.48 17.65 -31.33
N SER A 184 14.11 17.38 -32.57
CA SER A 184 15.06 17.04 -33.62
C SER A 184 15.79 18.33 -33.97
N GLY A 185 16.91 18.58 -33.29
CA GLY A 185 17.85 19.62 -33.68
C GLY A 185 18.21 19.44 -35.15
N SER A 186 17.69 20.34 -35.97
CA SER A 186 18.07 20.55 -37.37
C SER A 186 19.50 21.04 -37.48
#